data_AF-V9LHU4-F1
#
_entry.id   AF-V9LHU4-F1
#
_cell.length_a   1.000
_cell.length_b   1.000
_cell.length_c   1.000
_cell.angle_alpha   90.00
_cell.angle_beta   90.00
_cell.angle_gamma   90.00
#
_symmetry.space_group_name_H-M   'P 1'
#
loop_
_entity.id
_entity.type
_entity.pdbx_description
1 polymer ?
#
loop_
_entity_poly.entity_id
_entity_poly.type
_entity_poly.pdbx_seq_one_letter_code
_entity_poly.pdbx_strand_id
1 'polypeptide(L)'
;AHLWVNAQRSLAGLIRQGYTVKPGGVFILGQEQDSPGGRFDANQSLQGEETEVNLWDYVLPRSEIQDLSWGCYGNGGNVINWETVGYQVGGRAIVQDNHDCE
;
A
#
# COMPACT_ATOMS: atom_id res chain seq x y z
N ALA A 1 15.28 5.14 3.72
CA ALA A 1 13.86 4.84 3.98
C ALA A 1 13.22 6.05 4.64
N HIS A 2 12.10 6.50 4.11
CA HIS A 2 11.30 7.59 4.65
C HIS A 2 9.89 7.06 4.93
N LEU A 3 9.33 7.45 6.07
CA LEU A 3 7.91 7.25 6.36
C LEU A 3 7.25 8.63 6.38
N TRP A 4 6.02 8.69 5.86
CA TRP A 4 5.19 9.88 5.89
C TRP A 4 3.85 9.52 6.52
N VAL A 5 3.37 10.36 7.43
CA VAL A 5 2.04 10.26 8.05
C VAL A 5 1.36 11.60 7.86
N ASN A 6 0.23 11.64 7.15
CA ASN A 6 -0.48 12.90 6.82
C ASN A 6 0.45 13.95 6.19
N ALA A 7 1.25 13.54 5.21
CA ALA A 7 2.33 14.32 4.58
C ALA A 7 3.39 14.91 5.53
N GLN A 8 3.48 14.45 6.78
CA GLN A 8 4.59 14.77 7.69
C GLN A 8 5.66 13.69 7.62
N ARG A 9 6.90 14.08 7.29
CA ARG A 9 8.03 13.16 7.14
C ARG A 9 8.62 12.75 8.49
N SER A 10 8.88 11.47 8.69
CA SER A 10 9.66 10.93 9.80
C SER A 10 11.16 11.24 9.68
N LEU A 11 11.93 10.86 10.70
CA LEU A 11 13.38 10.73 10.56
C LEU A 11 13.73 9.68 9.50
N ALA A 12 14.79 9.95 8.73
CA ALA A 12 15.28 9.04 7.70
C ALA A 12 15.99 7.84 8.35
N GLY A 13 15.64 6.64 7.90
CA GLY A 13 16.32 5.39 8.29
C GLY A 13 17.08 4.76 7.12
N LEU A 14 18.02 3.88 7.44
CA LEU A 14 18.69 3.01 6.46
C LEU A 14 18.09 1.61 6.53
N ILE A 15 17.60 1.10 5.41
CA ILE A 15 17.08 -0.27 5.28
C ILE A 15 17.70 -0.86 4.02
N ARG A 16 18.42 -1.98 4.19
CA ARG A 16 18.96 -2.83 3.11
C ARG A 16 19.55 -2.05 1.92
N GLN A 17 20.51 -1.16 2.18
CA GLN A 17 21.16 -0.37 1.12
C GLN A 17 21.77 -1.27 0.03
N GLY A 18 21.51 -0.94 -1.24
CA GLY A 18 22.00 -1.70 -2.40
C GLY A 18 21.23 -2.99 -2.68
N TYR A 19 20.19 -3.32 -1.91
CA TYR A 19 19.36 -4.49 -2.16
C TYR A 19 18.32 -4.24 -3.26
N THR A 20 18.13 -5.23 -4.13
CA THR A 20 17.09 -5.24 -5.16
C THR A 20 15.97 -6.22 -4.78
N VAL A 21 14.73 -5.75 -4.77
CA VAL A 21 13.55 -6.61 -4.61
C VAL A 21 13.44 -7.53 -5.83
N LYS A 22 13.29 -8.83 -5.61
CA LYS A 22 13.17 -9.81 -6.70
C LYS A 22 11.76 -9.76 -7.30
N PRO A 23 11.61 -9.97 -8.63
CA PRO A 23 10.30 -10.04 -9.27
C PRO A 23 9.52 -11.29 -8.87
N GLY A 24 8.22 -11.29 -9.16
CA GLY A 24 7.32 -12.44 -8.94
C GLY A 24 6.71 -12.53 -7.53
N GLY A 25 6.68 -11.42 -6.79
CA GLY A 25 6.03 -11.35 -5.47
C GLY A 25 4.50 -11.44 -5.54
N VAL A 26 3.89 -11.81 -4.41
CA VAL A 26 2.43 -11.80 -4.20
C VAL A 26 2.10 -10.66 -3.23
N PHE A 27 1.16 -9.80 -3.61
CA PHE A 27 0.69 -8.69 -2.78
C PHE A 27 -0.60 -9.11 -2.07
N ILE A 28 -0.65 -8.96 -0.75
CA ILE A 28 -1.79 -9.33 0.11
C ILE A 28 -2.11 -8.13 1.00
N LEU A 29 -3.41 -7.83 1.13
CA LEU A 29 -3.95 -6.87 2.09
C LEU A 29 -4.69 -7.60 3.21
N GLY A 30 -4.73 -6.97 4.39
CA GLY A 30 -5.39 -7.49 5.59
C GLY A 30 -4.66 -8.61 6.36
N GLN A 31 -3.61 -9.22 5.81
CA GLN A 31 -2.86 -10.33 6.45
C GLN A 31 -1.35 -10.22 6.22
N GLU A 32 -0.58 -10.68 7.21
CA GLU A 32 0.88 -10.87 7.12
C GLU A 32 1.22 -12.21 6.46
N GLN A 33 2.25 -12.26 5.60
CA GLN A 33 2.62 -13.44 4.82
C GLN A 33 3.90 -14.13 5.34
N ASP A 34 3.77 -15.28 6.01
CA ASP A 34 4.89 -16.17 6.35
C ASP A 34 5.37 -17.04 5.16
N SER A 35 4.61 -17.05 4.06
CA SER A 35 4.98 -17.64 2.77
C SER A 35 4.24 -16.95 1.64
N PRO A 36 4.72 -17.02 0.37
CA PRO A 36 4.01 -16.39 -0.74
C PRO A 36 2.54 -16.81 -0.81
N GLY A 37 1.63 -15.86 -0.56
CA GLY A 37 0.19 -16.05 -0.59
C GLY A 37 -0.42 -16.87 0.56
N GLY A 38 0.30 -17.16 1.65
CA GLY A 38 -0.27 -18.00 2.71
C GLY A 38 0.50 -18.05 4.03
N ARG A 39 0.07 -18.98 4.90
CA ARG A 39 0.53 -19.14 6.29
C ARG A 39 0.25 -17.93 7.18
N PHE A 40 -0.91 -17.32 7.01
CA PHE A 40 -1.32 -16.16 7.79
C PHE A 40 -1.58 -16.54 9.26
N ASP A 41 -1.19 -15.66 10.18
CA ASP A 41 -1.60 -15.70 11.59
C ASP A 41 -2.71 -14.67 11.83
N ALA A 42 -3.85 -15.11 12.37
CA ALA A 42 -4.97 -14.24 12.69
C ALA A 42 -4.62 -13.15 13.72
N ASN A 43 -3.58 -13.34 14.54
CA ASN A 43 -3.12 -12.31 15.47
C ASN A 43 -2.35 -11.16 14.79
N GLN A 44 -2.00 -11.32 13.51
CA GLN A 44 -1.31 -10.33 12.69
C GLN A 44 -2.21 -9.73 11.61
N SER A 45 -3.52 -10.00 11.68
CA SER A 45 -4.50 -9.46 10.73
C SER A 45 -4.83 -8.00 11.02
N LEU A 46 -5.10 -7.23 9.97
CA LEU A 46 -5.78 -5.95 10.13
C LEU A 46 -7.27 -6.18 10.42
N GLN A 47 -7.80 -5.45 11.39
CA GLN A 47 -9.24 -5.30 11.62
C GLN A 47 -9.62 -3.83 11.43
N GLY A 48 -10.13 -3.49 10.25
CA GLY A 48 -10.44 -2.12 9.87
C GLY A 48 -10.73 -1.98 8.38
N GLU A 49 -10.64 -0.75 7.91
CA GLU A 49 -10.87 -0.36 6.52
C GLU A 49 -9.54 0.09 5.89
N GLU A 50 -9.32 -0.28 4.63
CA GLU A 50 -8.17 0.15 3.82
C GLU A 50 -8.70 0.68 2.49
N THR A 51 -8.16 1.81 2.04
CA THR A 51 -8.50 2.43 0.75
C THR A 51 -7.26 3.13 0.19
N GLU A 52 -7.33 3.52 -1.09
CA GLU A 52 -6.31 4.30 -1.81
C GLU A 52 -4.89 3.68 -1.83
N VAL A 53 -4.77 2.35 -1.78
CA VAL A 53 -3.46 1.67 -1.82
C VAL A 53 -2.84 1.74 -3.21
N ASN A 54 -1.76 2.50 -3.34
CA ASN A 54 -1.00 2.66 -4.57
C ASN A 54 0.48 2.29 -4.38
N LEU A 55 1.13 1.82 -5.43
CA LEU A 55 2.54 1.43 -5.41
C LEU A 55 3.30 1.90 -6.64
N TRP A 56 4.50 2.41 -6.42
CA TRP A 56 5.44 2.87 -7.44
C TRP A 56 6.78 2.14 -7.32
N ASP A 57 7.49 2.00 -8.44
CA ASP A 57 8.84 1.42 -8.50
C ASP A 57 9.97 2.47 -8.36
N TYR A 58 9.59 3.72 -8.11
CA TYR A 58 10.50 4.84 -7.86
C TYR A 58 10.17 5.57 -6.55
N VAL A 59 11.11 6.40 -6.09
CA VAL A 59 10.92 7.22 -4.89
C VAL A 59 10.12 8.46 -5.27
N LEU A 60 8.95 8.61 -4.66
CA LEU A 60 8.10 9.79 -4.87
C LEU A 60 8.79 11.08 -4.39
N PRO A 61 8.74 12.17 -5.17
CA PRO A 61 9.10 13.50 -4.71
C PRO A 61 8.20 13.97 -3.56
N ARG A 62 8.72 14.86 -2.72
CA ARG A 62 7.95 15.41 -1.59
C ARG A 62 6.63 16.06 -2.01
N SER A 63 6.61 16.79 -3.13
CA SER A 63 5.40 17.47 -3.61
C SER A 63 4.31 16.47 -3.95
N GLU A 64 4.65 15.36 -4.61
CA GLU A 64 3.68 14.32 -4.97
C GLU A 64 3.11 13.63 -3.72
N ILE A 65 3.94 13.40 -2.69
CA ILE A 65 3.46 12.86 -1.41
C ILE A 65 2.50 13.85 -0.71
N GLN A 66 2.71 15.16 -0.86
CA GLN A 66 1.80 16.16 -0.31
C GLN A 66 0.46 16.14 -1.05
N ASP A 67 0.49 16.07 -2.37
CA ASP A 67 -0.71 16.00 -3.20
C ASP A 67 -1.52 14.72 -2.88
N LEU A 68 -0.85 13.57 -2.76
CA LEU A 68 -1.47 12.29 -2.37
C LEU A 68 -2.10 12.35 -0.97
N SER A 69 -1.55 13.13 -0.04
CA SER A 69 -2.04 13.18 1.35
C SER A 69 -3.38 13.89 1.53
N TRP A 70 -3.83 14.64 0.53
CA TRP A 70 -5.13 15.30 0.56
C TRP A 70 -6.27 14.35 0.20
N GLY A 71 -5.95 13.10 -0.16
CA GLY A 71 -6.89 12.11 -0.68
C GLY A 71 -7.29 12.43 -2.12
N CYS A 72 -8.01 11.50 -2.76
CA CYS A 72 -8.74 11.78 -4.00
C CYS A 72 -7.85 12.17 -5.20
N TYR A 73 -6.55 11.87 -5.11
CA TYR A 73 -5.59 12.20 -6.15
C TYR A 73 -5.66 11.15 -7.27
N GLY A 74 -6.23 11.54 -8.41
CA GLY A 74 -6.54 10.63 -9.52
C GLY A 74 -5.35 10.06 -10.31
N ASN A 75 -4.11 10.24 -9.86
CA ASN A 75 -2.96 9.56 -10.45
C ASN A 75 -2.56 8.38 -9.56
N GLY A 76 -3.00 7.18 -9.94
CA GLY A 76 -2.59 5.95 -9.27
C GLY A 76 -1.15 5.51 -9.58
N GLY A 77 -0.67 4.51 -8.84
CA GLY A 77 0.70 4.02 -8.97
C GLY A 77 0.98 3.25 -10.26
N ASN A 78 2.24 3.25 -10.71
CA ASN A 78 2.63 2.51 -11.93
C ASN A 78 2.84 1.00 -11.71
N VAL A 79 2.90 0.54 -10.46
CA VAL A 79 2.96 -0.89 -10.10
C VAL A 79 1.60 -1.37 -9.59
N ILE A 80 0.99 -0.62 -8.67
CA ILE A 80 -0.39 -0.84 -8.22
C ILE A 80 -1.11 0.50 -8.34
N ASN A 81 -2.16 0.52 -9.14
CA ASN A 81 -3.12 1.61 -9.22
C ASN A 81 -4.43 1.12 -8.58
N TRP A 82 -4.82 1.72 -7.45
CA TRP A 82 -5.99 1.30 -6.68
C TRP A 82 -7.28 1.25 -7.52
N GLU A 83 -7.44 2.19 -8.46
CA GLU A 83 -8.64 2.31 -9.28
C GLU A 83 -8.76 1.23 -10.36
N THR A 84 -7.64 0.66 -10.82
CA THR A 84 -7.61 -0.18 -12.03
C THR A 84 -7.01 -1.57 -11.84
N VAL A 85 -6.36 -1.84 -10.71
CA VAL A 85 -5.72 -3.14 -10.46
C VAL A 85 -6.76 -4.26 -10.35
N GLY A 86 -6.50 -5.39 -11.01
CA GLY A 86 -7.29 -6.60 -10.81
C GLY A 86 -6.94 -7.27 -9.47
N TYR A 87 -7.94 -7.65 -8.69
CA TYR A 87 -7.75 -8.27 -7.38
C TYR A 87 -8.67 -9.48 -7.18
N GLN A 88 -8.38 -10.25 -6.12
CA GLN A 88 -9.23 -11.34 -5.65
C GLN A 88 -9.56 -11.09 -4.18
N VAL A 89 -10.81 -11.34 -3.80
CA VAL A 89 -11.29 -11.22 -2.42
C VAL A 89 -11.31 -12.60 -1.78
N GLY A 90 -10.76 -12.70 -0.57
CA GLY A 90 -10.75 -13.92 0.22
C GLY A 90 -11.22 -13.70 1.65
N GLY A 91 -11.70 -14.77 2.30
CA GLY A 91 -12.06 -14.74 3.71
C GLY A 91 -13.26 -13.84 4.02
N ARG A 92 -13.10 -12.95 5.01
CA ARG A 92 -14.16 -12.07 5.53
C ARG A 92 -14.00 -10.61 5.11
N ALA A 93 -13.27 -10.36 4.03
CA ALA A 93 -13.15 -9.01 3.46
C ALA A 93 -14.49 -8.58 2.81
N ILE A 94 -14.86 -7.34 3.03
CA ILE A 94 -16.04 -6.70 2.43
C ILE A 94 -15.54 -5.57 1.55
N VAL A 95 -16.01 -5.53 0.31
CA VAL A 95 -15.72 -4.43 -0.62
C VAL A 95 -16.90 -3.48 -0.59
N GLN A 96 -16.61 -2.20 -0.36
CA GLN A 96 -17.58 -1.12 -0.32
C GLN A 96 -17.01 0.09 -1.07
N ASP A 97 -17.90 0.96 -1.56
CA ASP A 97 -17.50 2.20 -2.20
C ASP A 97 -16.89 3.16 -1.17
N ASN A 98 -15.82 3.85 -1.58
CA ASN A 98 -15.19 4.89 -0.77
C ASN A 98 -15.82 6.25 -1.12
N HIS A 99 -16.49 6.86 -0.15
CA HIS A 99 -17.14 8.17 -0.30
C HIS A 99 -16.34 9.31 0.34
N ASP A 100 -15.09 9.08 0.78
CA ASP A 100 -14.25 10.11 1.43
C ASP A 100 -13.92 11.29 0.49
N CYS A 101 -14.13 11.11 -0.81
CA CYS A 101 -13.81 12.05 -1.88
C CYS A 101 -15.04 12.71 -2.53
N GLU A 102 -16.23 12.47 -2.00
CA GLU A 102 -17.51 13.03 -2.49
C GLU A 102 -17.92 14.33 -1.78
#